data_AF-A0AA92UKS1-F1
#
_entry.id   AF-A0AA92UKS1-F1
#
_cell.length_a   1.000
_cell.length_b   1.000
_cell.length_c   1.000
_cell.angle_alpha   90.00
_cell.angle_beta   90.00
_cell.angle_gamma   90.00
#
_symmetry.space_group_name_H-M   'P 1'
#
loop_
_entity.id
_entity.type
_entity.pdbx_description
1 polymer ?
#
loop_
_entity_poly.entity_id
_entity_poly.type
_entity_poly.pdbx_seq_one_letter_code
_entity_poly.pdbx_strand_id
1 'polypeptide(L)'
;MKKSKEPINRISMAIAMLFISLAIHAQRFVNTSLEGAQSVCAITQDSDGMIWLGTDNGLYSYDGYHGYRHFQEHAFSNTRVNALGFEGRMLYLATGNGILKFDTQSYQYAETPAMKLLPMRRSASS
;
A
#
# COMPACT_ATOMS: atom_id res chain seq x y z
N MET A 1 45.62 -27.24 41.22
CA MET A 1 45.56 -26.70 39.84
C MET A 1 44.75 -25.41 39.83
N LYS A 2 45.41 -24.25 39.78
CA LYS A 2 44.73 -22.96 39.54
C LYS A 2 44.53 -22.81 38.03
N LYS A 3 43.28 -22.83 37.54
CA LYS A 3 42.97 -22.43 36.16
C LYS A 3 43.27 -20.92 36.05
N SER A 4 44.28 -20.51 35.28
CA SER A 4 44.42 -19.10 34.91
C SER A 4 43.23 -18.76 34.02
N LYS A 5 42.48 -17.72 34.39
CA LYS A 5 41.51 -17.09 33.49
C LYS A 5 42.31 -16.11 32.66
N GLU A 6 42.75 -16.53 31.48
CA GLU A 6 43.39 -15.62 30.51
C GLU A 6 42.40 -14.48 30.18
N PRO A 7 42.85 -13.20 30.17
CA PRO A 7 41.98 -12.08 29.88
C PRO A 7 41.48 -12.14 28.43
N ILE A 8 40.19 -11.91 28.23
CA ILE A 8 39.56 -11.89 26.90
C ILE A 8 40.25 -10.84 26.02
N ASN A 9 40.76 -11.26 24.86
CA ASN A 9 41.48 -10.41 23.92
C ASN A 9 40.55 -9.30 23.35
N ARG A 10 41.00 -8.04 23.33
CA ARG A 10 40.22 -6.88 22.86
C ARG A 10 39.73 -7.04 21.41
N ILE A 11 40.51 -7.73 20.57
CA ILE A 11 40.16 -8.05 19.18
C ILE A 11 38.96 -9.00 19.13
N SER A 12 38.94 -10.04 19.96
CA SER A 12 37.82 -10.99 20.04
C SER A 12 36.54 -10.29 20.51
N MET A 13 36.65 -9.32 21.42
CA MET A 13 35.52 -8.48 21.83
C MET A 13 34.98 -7.61 20.68
N ALA A 14 35.86 -6.97 19.91
CA ALA A 14 35.46 -6.14 18.76
C ALA A 14 34.76 -6.97 17.68
N ILE A 15 35.27 -8.17 17.39
CA ILE A 15 34.66 -9.10 16.44
C ILE A 15 33.28 -9.55 16.93
N ALA A 16 33.14 -9.91 18.21
CA ALA A 16 31.85 -10.27 18.79
C ALA A 16 30.84 -9.11 18.72
N MET A 17 31.27 -7.87 19.00
CA MET A 17 30.42 -6.68 18.90
C MET A 17 29.97 -6.41 17.45
N LEU A 18 30.83 -6.63 16.45
CA LEU A 18 30.48 -6.52 15.04
C LEU A 18 29.44 -7.57 14.62
N PHE A 19 29.59 -8.82 15.07
CA PHE A 19 28.59 -9.85 14.78
C PHE A 19 27.25 -9.58 15.46
N ILE A 20 27.27 -9.04 16.68
CA ILE A 20 26.06 -8.63 17.39
C ILE A 20 25.38 -7.46 16.67
N SER A 21 26.13 -6.45 16.20
CA SER A 21 25.55 -5.32 15.47
C SER A 21 24.94 -5.76 14.14
N LEU A 22 25.62 -6.64 13.39
CA LEU A 22 25.09 -7.22 12.16
C LEU A 22 23.82 -8.06 12.42
N ALA A 23 23.76 -8.82 13.52
CA ALA A 23 22.56 -9.57 13.90
C ALA A 23 21.39 -8.67 14.32
N ILE A 24 21.67 -7.50 14.92
CA ILE A 24 20.65 -6.51 15.31
C ILE A 24 20.10 -5.75 14.08
N HIS A 25 20.85 -5.69 12.98
CA HIS A 25 20.37 -5.13 11.71
C HIS A 25 19.37 -6.03 10.95
N ALA A 26 18.84 -7.09 11.58
CA ALA A 26 17.70 -7.81 11.03
C ALA A 26 16.55 -6.83 10.73
N GLN A 27 16.05 -6.85 9.49
CA GLN A 27 15.04 -5.90 9.04
C GLN A 27 13.76 -6.07 9.86
N ARG A 28 13.46 -5.11 10.73
CA ARG A 28 12.19 -5.07 11.46
C ARG A 28 11.13 -4.49 10.53
N PHE A 29 10.09 -5.27 10.29
CA PHE A 29 8.91 -4.80 9.56
C PHE A 29 7.88 -4.31 10.56
N VAL A 30 7.29 -3.15 10.27
CA VAL A 30 6.06 -2.69 10.90
C VAL A 30 4.92 -3.08 9.97
N ASN A 31 4.01 -3.91 10.46
CA ASN A 31 2.87 -4.35 9.67
C ASN A 31 1.73 -3.34 9.80
N THR A 32 1.23 -2.87 8.66
CA THR A 32 0.05 -1.99 8.58
C THR A 32 -1.06 -2.74 7.87
N SER A 33 -2.27 -2.71 8.42
CA SER A 33 -3.47 -3.28 7.80
C SER A 33 -4.34 -2.20 7.16
N LEU A 34 -4.98 -2.56 6.05
CA LEU A 34 -5.99 -1.72 5.38
C LEU A 34 -7.35 -2.34 5.65
N GLU A 35 -8.23 -1.62 6.33
CA GLU A 35 -9.56 -2.15 6.68
C GLU A 35 -10.34 -2.54 5.42
N GLY A 36 -10.86 -3.76 5.41
CA GLY A 36 -11.65 -4.29 4.30
C GLY A 36 -10.85 -4.75 3.06
N ALA A 37 -9.52 -4.67 3.07
CA ALA A 37 -8.67 -5.24 2.02
C ALA A 37 -7.83 -6.39 2.59
N GLN A 38 -7.78 -7.52 1.88
CA GLN A 38 -7.02 -8.70 2.31
C GLN A 38 -5.72 -8.88 1.51
N SER A 39 -5.64 -8.27 0.32
CA SER A 39 -4.50 -8.42 -0.56
C SER A 39 -4.19 -7.11 -1.28
N VAL A 40 -2.93 -6.67 -1.17
CA VAL A 40 -2.37 -5.60 -1.99
C VAL A 40 -1.78 -6.23 -3.24
N CYS A 41 -2.26 -5.81 -4.41
CA CYS A 41 -1.87 -6.32 -5.72
C CYS A 41 -0.93 -5.37 -6.47
N ALA A 42 -1.01 -4.06 -6.18
CA ALA A 42 -0.19 -3.03 -6.82
C ALA A 42 0.14 -1.92 -5.81
N ILE A 43 1.31 -1.31 -5.97
CA ILE A 43 1.79 -0.20 -5.14
C ILE A 43 2.46 0.84 -6.05
N THR A 44 2.16 2.11 -5.84
CA THR A 44 2.91 3.24 -6.41
C THR A 44 2.94 4.39 -5.39
N GLN A 45 3.76 5.40 -5.63
CA GLN A 45 3.85 6.61 -4.79
C GLN A 45 3.68 7.84 -5.69
N ASP A 46 2.99 8.87 -5.20
CA ASP A 46 2.96 10.16 -5.89
C ASP A 46 4.14 11.07 -5.48
N SER A 47 4.24 12.26 -6.09
CA SER A 47 5.33 13.20 -5.82
C SER A 47 5.31 13.79 -4.41
N ASP A 48 4.15 13.76 -3.73
CA ASP A 48 3.98 14.31 -2.38
C ASP A 48 4.24 13.26 -1.30
N GLY A 49 4.51 12.01 -1.69
CA GLY A 49 4.89 10.91 -0.82
C GLY A 49 3.74 10.01 -0.40
N MET A 50 2.51 10.26 -0.85
CA MET A 50 1.37 9.40 -0.58
C MET A 50 1.55 8.05 -1.30
N ILE A 51 1.37 6.96 -0.58
CA ILE A 51 1.42 5.61 -1.13
C ILE A 51 0.04 5.24 -1.65
N TRP A 52 -0.06 4.82 -2.89
CA TRP A 52 -1.28 4.36 -3.53
C TRP A 52 -1.25 2.85 -3.71
N LEU A 53 -2.33 2.20 -3.29
CA LEU A 53 -2.42 0.76 -3.11
C LEU A 53 -3.61 0.23 -3.91
N GLY A 54 -3.33 -0.59 -4.92
CA GLY A 54 -4.34 -1.36 -5.62
C GLY A 54 -4.58 -2.64 -4.85
N THR A 55 -5.82 -2.87 -4.40
CA THR A 55 -6.16 -4.01 -3.55
C THR A 55 -7.17 -4.94 -4.21
N ASP A 56 -7.47 -6.04 -3.56
CA ASP A 56 -8.59 -6.91 -3.90
C ASP A 56 -9.97 -6.27 -3.68
N ASN A 57 -10.02 -5.14 -2.96
CA ASN A 57 -11.26 -4.42 -2.62
C ASN A 57 -11.23 -2.94 -3.03
N GLY A 58 -10.57 -2.63 -4.15
CA GLY A 58 -10.50 -1.28 -4.72
C GLY A 58 -9.21 -0.53 -4.42
N LEU A 59 -9.27 0.79 -4.58
CA LEU A 59 -8.13 1.70 -4.39
C LEU A 59 -8.04 2.18 -2.94
N TYR A 60 -6.82 2.16 -2.41
CA TYR A 60 -6.48 2.75 -1.12
C TYR A 60 -5.31 3.73 -1.28
N SER A 61 -5.20 4.69 -0.36
CA SER A 61 -3.99 5.48 -0.16
C SER A 61 -3.50 5.39 1.28
N TYR A 62 -2.22 5.66 1.52
CA TYR A 62 -1.58 5.58 2.84
C TYR A 62 -0.55 6.69 3.00
N ASP A 63 -0.71 7.51 4.03
CA ASP A 63 0.11 8.70 4.31
C ASP A 63 1.32 8.41 5.25
N GLY A 64 1.54 7.14 5.61
CA GLY A 64 2.53 6.74 6.62
C GLY A 64 1.93 6.53 8.01
N TYR A 65 0.69 6.93 8.24
CA TYR A 65 -0.02 6.80 9.53
C TYR A 65 -1.37 6.11 9.37
N HIS A 66 -2.18 6.52 8.38
CA HIS A 66 -3.54 6.08 8.15
C HIS A 66 -3.76 5.63 6.71
N GLY A 67 -4.56 4.58 6.56
CA GLY A 67 -5.05 4.11 5.26
C GLY A 67 -6.41 4.70 4.94
N TYR A 68 -6.60 5.13 3.69
CA TYR A 68 -7.83 5.74 3.18
C TYR A 68 -8.38 4.91 2.03
N ARG A 69 -9.64 4.49 2.13
CA ARG A 69 -10.33 3.77 1.05
C ARG A 69 -11.00 4.77 0.11
N HIS A 70 -10.76 4.62 -1.19
CA HIS A 70 -11.35 5.47 -2.22
C HIS A 70 -12.49 4.73 -2.92
N PHE A 71 -13.69 4.81 -2.35
CA PHE A 71 -14.90 4.20 -2.88
C PHE A 71 -15.91 5.26 -3.34
N GLN A 72 -16.52 5.04 -4.50
CA GLN A 72 -17.61 5.87 -4.99
C GLN A 72 -18.76 4.98 -5.46
N GLU A 73 -19.95 5.27 -4.96
CA GLU A 73 -21.17 4.57 -5.39
C GLU A 73 -21.35 4.78 -6.90
N HIS A 74 -21.67 3.70 -7.62
CA HIS A 74 -21.82 3.65 -9.08
C HIS A 74 -20.55 3.77 -9.94
N ALA A 75 -19.36 3.91 -9.34
CA ALA A 75 -18.09 3.97 -10.10
C ALA A 75 -17.46 2.61 -10.42
N PHE A 76 -18.10 1.49 -10.05
CA PHE A 76 -17.48 0.14 -10.00
C PHE A 76 -16.13 0.10 -9.29
N SER A 77 -15.89 1.03 -8.36
CA SER A 77 -14.63 1.17 -7.64
C SER A 77 -14.36 0.03 -6.66
N ASN A 78 -15.37 -0.79 -6.34
CA ASN A 78 -15.21 -1.97 -5.50
C ASN A 78 -14.82 -3.20 -6.32
N THR A 79 -13.66 -3.13 -6.95
CA THR A 79 -13.13 -4.18 -7.83
C THR A 79 -11.65 -4.36 -7.57
N ARG A 80 -11.12 -5.55 -7.90
CA ARG A 80 -9.69 -5.82 -7.79
C ARG A 80 -8.90 -4.90 -8.73
N VAL A 81 -7.92 -4.20 -8.17
CA VAL A 81 -7.00 -3.33 -8.90
C VAL A 81 -5.66 -4.05 -9.05
N ASN A 82 -5.32 -4.46 -10.27
CA ASN A 82 -4.14 -5.29 -10.56
C ASN A 82 -2.88 -4.49 -10.85
N ALA A 83 -3.02 -3.25 -11.34
CA ALA A 83 -1.90 -2.36 -11.62
C ALA A 83 -2.33 -0.90 -11.48
N LEU A 84 -1.33 -0.06 -11.19
CA LEU A 84 -1.47 1.39 -11.03
C LEU A 84 -0.47 2.11 -11.93
N GLY A 85 -0.85 3.25 -12.48
CA GLY A 85 0.05 4.09 -13.27
C GLY A 85 -0.38 5.56 -13.25
N PHE A 86 0.58 6.48 -13.20
CA PHE A 86 0.31 7.92 -13.16
C PHE A 86 0.44 8.58 -14.53
N GLU A 87 -0.40 9.58 -14.76
CA GLU A 87 -0.23 10.60 -15.78
C GLU A 87 -0.59 11.97 -15.18
N GLY A 88 0.41 12.73 -14.75
CA GLY A 88 0.20 13.92 -13.93
C GLY A 88 -0.55 13.57 -12.64
N ARG A 89 -1.69 14.24 -12.39
CA ARG A 89 -2.55 13.98 -11.24
C ARG A 89 -3.52 12.80 -11.41
N MET A 90 -3.58 12.22 -12.61
CA MET A 90 -4.49 11.13 -12.89
C MET A 90 -3.80 9.81 -12.56
N LEU A 91 -4.39 9.07 -11.64
CA LEU A 91 -4.04 7.70 -11.35
C LEU A 91 -4.94 6.78 -12.18
N TYR A 92 -4.33 5.91 -12.96
CA TYR A 92 -4.99 4.89 -13.76
C TYR A 92 -4.95 3.56 -13.02
N LEU A 93 -6.10 2.87 -12.98
CA LEU A 93 -6.28 1.62 -12.26
C LEU A 93 -6.67 0.54 -13.28
N ALA A 94 -5.81 -0.46 -13.47
CA ALA A 94 -6.14 -1.62 -14.29
C ALA A 94 -6.98 -2.60 -13.46
N THR A 95 -8.23 -2.80 -13.84
CA THR A 95 -9.19 -3.68 -13.15
C THR A 95 -9.65 -4.82 -14.06
N GLY A 96 -10.35 -5.81 -13.50
CA GLY A 96 -10.99 -6.85 -14.30
C GLY A 96 -12.08 -6.33 -15.25
N ASN A 97 -12.64 -5.14 -14.98
CA ASN A 97 -13.71 -4.52 -15.77
C ASN A 97 -13.19 -3.43 -16.72
N GLY A 98 -11.87 -3.37 -16.94
CA GLY A 98 -11.23 -2.32 -17.74
C GLY A 98 -10.46 -1.32 -16.87
N ILE A 99 -10.33 -0.08 -17.36
CA ILE A 99 -9.50 0.95 -16.74
C ILE A 99 -10.39 1.98 -16.03
N LEU A 100 -10.16 2.15 -14.74
CA LEU A 100 -10.70 3.29 -13.98
C LEU A 100 -9.65 4.40 -13.90
N LYS A 101 -10.11 5.64 -13.74
CA LYS A 101 -9.25 6.80 -13.51
C LYS A 101 -9.66 7.49 -12.23
N PHE A 102 -8.68 7.88 -11.42
CA PHE A 102 -8.86 8.58 -10.17
C PHE A 102 -8.03 9.85 -10.18
N ASP A 103 -8.65 10.99 -9.90
CA ASP A 103 -7.97 12.28 -9.77
C ASP A 103 -7.45 12.41 -8.33
N THR A 104 -6.14 12.37 -8.15
CA THR A 104 -5.51 12.40 -6.81
C THR A 104 -5.57 13.76 -6.14
N GLN A 105 -5.94 14.81 -6.86
CA GLN A 105 -6.09 16.16 -6.31
C GLN A 105 -7.51 16.36 -5.77
N SER A 106 -8.53 15.97 -6.55
CA SER A 106 -9.92 16.10 -6.11
C SER A 106 -10.42 14.90 -5.30
N TYR A 107 -9.66 13.81 -5.25
CA TYR A 107 -10.04 12.54 -4.63
C TYR A 107 -11.36 11.97 -5.18
N GLN A 108 -11.52 11.98 -6.51
CA GLN A 108 -12.73 11.50 -7.19
C GLN A 108 -12.38 10.61 -8.37
N TYR A 109 -13.23 9.63 -8.68
CA TYR A 109 -13.12 8.92 -9.95
C TYR A 109 -13.54 9.84 -11.09
N ALA A 110 -12.78 9.84 -12.18
CA ALA A 110 -13.19 10.56 -13.39
C ALA A 110 -14.37 9.84 -14.04
N GLU A 111 -15.37 10.59 -14.48
CA GLU A 111 -16.49 10.04 -15.25
C GLU A 111 -15.95 9.36 -16.51
N THR A 112 -16.17 8.05 -16.62
CA THR A 112 -15.94 7.33 -17.87
C THR A 112 -17.26 7.24 -18.65
N PRO A 113 -17.24 7.27 -19.99
CA PRO A 113 -18.46 7.14 -20.79
C PRO A 113 -19.29 5.89 -20.44
N ALA A 114 -18.63 4.80 -20.01
CA ALA A 114 -19.29 3.58 -19.55
C ALA A 114 -20.16 3.79 -18.29
N MET A 115 -19.81 4.75 -17.42
CA MET A 115 -20.57 5.07 -16.21
C MET A 115 -21.92 5.73 -16.53
N LYS A 116 -22.03 6.46 -17.64
CA LYS A 116 -23.30 7.09 -18.09
C LYS A 116 -24.32 6.10 -18.64
N LEU A 117 -23.89 4.91 -19.05
CA LEU A 117 -24.77 3.92 -19.70
C LEU A 117 -25.54 3.04 -18.71
N LEU A 118 -25.29 3.17 -17.40
CA LEU A 118 -26.02 2.40 -16.41
C LEU A 118 -27.23 3.20 -15.94
N PRO A 119 -28.45 2.67 -16.12
CA PRO A 119 -29.62 3.33 -15.58
C PRO A 119 -29.44 3.45 -14.07
N MET A 120 -29.62 4.67 -13.53
CA MET A 120 -29.73 4.91 -12.10
C MET A 120 -30.80 3.96 -11.56
N ARG A 121 -30.37 2.87 -10.92
CA ARG A 121 -31.30 1.92 -10.32
C ARG A 121 -31.81 2.60 -9.07
N ARG A 122 -32.90 3.37 -9.20
CA ARG A 122 -33.67 3.84 -8.05
C ARG A 122 -34.01 2.62 -7.22
N SER A 123 -33.44 2.52 -6.02
CA SER A 123 -33.90 1.59 -5.02
C SER A 123 -35.32 2.01 -4.66
N ALA A 124 -36.31 1.24 -5.13
CA ALA A 124 -37.61 1.26 -4.52
C ALA A 124 -37.43 0.63 -3.13
N SER A 125 -37.50 1.46 -2.10
CA SER A 125 -37.70 1.04 -0.73
C SER A 125 -39.01 0.25 -0.62
N SER A 126 -38.92 -0.95 -0.07
CA SER A 126 -40.05 -1.70 0.51
C SER A 126 -39.68 -2.10 1.92
#